data_AF-A0A642PW66-F1
#
_entry.id   AF-A0A642PW66-F1
#
_cell.length_a   1.000
_cell.length_b   1.000
_cell.length_c   1.000
_cell.angle_alpha   90.00
_cell.angle_beta   90.00
_cell.angle_gamma   90.00
#
_symmetry.space_group_name_H-M   'P 1'
#
loop_
_entity.id
_entity.type
_entity.pdbx_description
1 polymer ?
#
loop_
_entity_poly.entity_id
_entity_poly.type
_entity_poly.pdbx_seq_one_letter_code
_entity_poly.pdbx_strand_id
1 'polypeptide(L)'
;MVSFFLASLSTGNFLWRCFLPAFAIVRTYPKHYFVGSRKEEPFLESPCEICSEQSWVGIKPEDYEFYINRAKEAGGIAVFNIKYCIVLLSIFNKTTISIKPTETDIEVFGEIMSCISLNDNDGVLKKDIVRKIKEIPKFKGNKFQTQCLLQTLGFCGILETEQHKSPFHGYVNLGLAPKKSHKSDWSYPVDFWEPSDGINKEAFKFWFEGYPEFEKYWQ
;
A
#
# COMPACT_ATOMS: atom_id res chain seq x y z
N MET A 1 12.85 -2.19 3.56
CA MET A 1 11.44 -2.63 3.40
C MET A 1 11.15 -3.16 2.01
N VAL A 2 11.66 -2.52 0.94
CA VAL A 2 11.51 -3.02 -0.44
C VAL A 2 11.98 -4.47 -0.60
N SER A 3 13.13 -4.84 -0.01
CA SER A 3 13.60 -6.24 -0.01
C SER A 3 12.61 -7.24 0.60
N PHE A 4 11.94 -6.86 1.69
CA PHE A 4 10.92 -7.69 2.34
C PHE A 4 9.67 -7.80 1.46
N PHE A 5 9.27 -6.70 0.84
CA PHE A 5 8.16 -6.69 -0.12
C PHE A 5 8.42 -7.62 -1.30
N LEU A 6 9.58 -7.51 -1.95
CA LEU A 6 9.96 -8.37 -3.07
C LEU A 6 10.02 -9.85 -2.65
N ALA A 7 10.74 -10.16 -1.58
CA ALA A 7 10.85 -11.52 -1.05
C ALA A 7 9.50 -12.14 -0.67
N SER A 8 8.50 -11.32 -0.30
CA SER A 8 7.16 -11.81 0.05
C SER A 8 6.37 -12.38 -1.14
N LEU A 9 6.76 -12.05 -2.38
CA LEU A 9 5.98 -12.36 -3.57
C LEU A 9 6.00 -13.84 -3.90
N SER A 10 7.18 -14.47 -3.83
CA SER A 10 7.34 -15.91 -4.09
C SER A 10 7.25 -16.77 -2.82
N THR A 11 7.65 -16.23 -1.67
CA THR A 11 7.61 -16.96 -0.39
C THR A 11 6.20 -17.05 0.20
N GLY A 12 5.32 -16.12 -0.16
CA GLY A 12 4.00 -15.99 0.48
C GLY A 12 4.04 -15.46 1.90
N ASN A 13 5.15 -14.85 2.34
CA ASN A 13 5.21 -14.18 3.64
C ASN A 13 4.46 -12.84 3.61
N PHE A 14 3.14 -12.91 3.76
CA PHE A 14 2.24 -11.76 3.63
C PHE A 14 2.51 -10.65 4.64
N LEU A 15 3.02 -10.98 5.84
CA LEU A 15 3.42 -9.97 6.82
C LEU A 15 4.54 -9.07 6.28
N TRP A 16 5.54 -9.65 5.60
CA TRP A 16 6.64 -8.91 4.99
C TRP A 16 6.16 -7.94 3.91
N ARG A 17 5.13 -8.33 3.15
CA ARG A 17 4.52 -7.49 2.11
C ARG A 17 3.92 -6.21 2.70
N CYS A 18 3.40 -6.26 3.91
CA CYS A 18 2.72 -5.13 4.58
C CYS A 18 3.67 -4.04 5.09
N PHE A 19 4.97 -4.28 5.21
CA PHE A 19 5.90 -3.26 5.73
C PHE A 19 6.05 -2.06 4.79
N LEU A 20 6.12 -2.31 3.47
CA LEU A 20 6.26 -1.26 2.47
C LEU A 20 5.08 -0.27 2.46
N PRO A 21 3.80 -0.69 2.34
CA PRO A 21 2.69 0.24 2.33
C PRO A 21 2.56 1.01 3.64
N ALA A 22 2.83 0.37 4.79
CA ALA A 22 2.81 1.06 6.09
C ALA A 22 3.81 2.23 6.10
N PHE A 23 5.03 2.01 5.63
CA PHE A 23 6.05 3.06 5.55
C PHE A 23 5.72 4.12 4.51
N ALA A 24 5.27 3.72 3.32
CA ALA A 24 4.88 4.65 2.27
C ALA A 24 3.80 5.63 2.76
N ILE A 25 2.83 5.15 3.54
CA ILE A 25 1.78 5.98 4.14
C ILE A 25 2.32 6.90 5.23
N VAL A 26 3.11 6.37 6.18
CA VAL A 26 3.49 7.18 7.35
C VAL A 26 4.68 8.10 7.12
N ARG A 27 5.46 7.92 6.04
CA ARG A 27 6.66 8.74 5.79
C ARG A 27 6.36 10.23 5.70
N THR A 28 5.16 10.58 5.26
CA THR A 28 4.69 11.96 5.11
C THR A 28 3.74 12.38 6.24
N TYR A 29 3.56 11.54 7.26
CA TYR A 29 2.62 11.81 8.34
C TYR A 29 3.11 12.95 9.25
N PRO A 30 2.30 13.99 9.48
CA PRO A 30 2.70 15.12 10.30
C PRO A 30 2.69 14.73 11.79
N LYS A 31 3.72 15.19 12.51
CA LYS A 31 3.63 15.29 13.97
C LYS A 31 2.58 16.34 14.30
N HIS A 32 1.61 15.98 15.12
CA HIS A 32 0.52 16.86 15.50
C HIS A 32 0.01 16.53 16.91
N TYR A 33 -0.62 17.52 17.53
CA TYR A 33 -1.51 17.30 18.67
C TYR A 33 -2.91 17.01 18.15
N PHE A 34 -3.75 16.36 18.97
CA PHE A 34 -5.14 16.08 18.61
C PHE A 34 -5.90 17.38 18.25
N VAL A 35 -6.60 17.36 17.12
CA VAL A 35 -7.45 18.46 16.63
C VAL A 35 -8.82 17.90 16.32
N GLY A 36 -9.81 18.10 17.21
CA GLY A 36 -11.17 17.61 17.00
C GLY A 36 -11.84 18.23 15.78
N SER A 37 -12.48 17.39 14.95
CA SER A 37 -13.18 17.78 13.71
C SER A 37 -14.53 18.47 13.89
N ARG A 38 -15.12 18.44 15.09
CA ARG A 38 -16.35 19.18 15.40
C ARG A 38 -16.10 20.13 16.56
N LYS A 39 -15.75 21.37 16.23
CA LYS A 39 -15.53 22.44 17.22
C LYS A 39 -16.85 22.94 17.82
N GLU A 40 -17.98 22.73 17.14
CA GLU A 40 -19.29 23.27 17.50
C GLU A 40 -20.13 22.33 18.37
N GLU A 41 -19.76 21.05 18.51
CA GLU A 41 -20.47 20.04 19.31
C GLU A 41 -19.55 19.43 20.40
N PRO A 42 -19.19 20.18 21.46
CA PRO A 42 -18.17 19.75 22.44
C PRO A 42 -18.52 18.48 23.22
N PHE A 43 -19.79 18.04 23.20
CA PHE A 43 -20.25 16.82 23.86
C PHE A 43 -20.17 15.56 22.99
N LEU A 44 -19.93 15.70 21.68
CA LEU A 44 -19.72 14.57 20.77
C LEU A 44 -18.24 14.50 20.40
N GLU A 45 -17.54 13.50 20.90
CA GLU A 45 -16.12 13.39 20.63
C GLU A 45 -15.86 13.03 19.16
N SER A 46 -15.33 14.01 18.44
CA SER A 46 -15.11 13.93 17.00
C SER A 46 -13.72 13.37 16.69
N PRO A 47 -13.54 12.54 15.66
CA PRO A 47 -12.21 12.10 15.23
C PRO A 47 -11.29 13.28 14.91
N CYS A 48 -9.99 13.07 15.01
CA CYS A 48 -9.00 14.09 14.68
C CYS A 48 -9.09 14.49 13.20
N GLU A 49 -9.09 15.79 12.89
CA GLU A 49 -9.07 16.31 11.51
C GLU A 49 -7.84 15.83 10.72
N ILE A 50 -6.74 15.63 11.44
CA ILE A 50 -5.48 15.16 10.88
C ILE A 50 -5.55 13.64 10.80
N CYS A 51 -5.47 12.91 11.91
CA CYS A 51 -5.28 11.46 11.85
C CYS A 51 -6.54 10.60 11.70
N SER A 52 -7.73 11.20 11.78
CA SER A 52 -9.02 10.50 11.84
C SER A 52 -9.15 9.50 12.99
N GLU A 53 -8.28 9.59 14.01
CA GLU A 53 -8.42 8.82 15.24
C GLU A 53 -9.02 9.63 16.38
N GLN A 54 -9.54 8.92 17.37
CA GLN A 54 -10.13 9.49 18.57
C GLN A 54 -9.06 9.88 19.61
N SER A 55 -9.35 10.86 20.47
CA SER A 55 -8.35 11.45 21.38
C SER A 55 -7.83 10.46 22.44
N TRP A 56 -8.66 9.50 22.84
CA TRP A 56 -8.38 8.49 23.85
C TRP A 56 -7.86 7.18 23.25
N VAL A 57 -7.66 7.13 21.94
CA VAL A 57 -7.17 5.93 21.25
C VAL A 57 -5.65 5.82 21.38
N GLY A 58 -5.22 4.82 22.15
CA GLY A 58 -3.85 4.31 22.18
C GLY A 58 -3.73 2.96 21.48
N ILE A 59 -2.49 2.45 21.39
CA ILE A 59 -2.21 1.07 20.98
C ILE A 59 -2.06 0.21 22.24
N LYS A 60 -2.87 -0.83 22.34
CA LYS A 60 -2.85 -1.79 23.44
C LYS A 60 -2.10 -3.06 23.03
N PRO A 61 -1.65 -3.90 23.97
CA PRO A 61 -1.00 -5.17 23.65
C PRO A 61 -1.82 -6.07 22.71
N GLU A 62 -3.14 -6.15 22.90
CA GLU A 62 -4.07 -6.94 22.08
C GLU A 62 -4.17 -6.46 20.62
N ASP A 63 -3.92 -5.17 20.36
CA ASP A 63 -3.92 -4.62 19.00
C ASP A 63 -2.79 -5.26 18.16
N TYR A 64 -1.66 -5.60 18.78
CA TYR A 64 -0.53 -6.19 18.05
C TYR A 64 -0.91 -7.52 17.42
N GLU A 65 -1.49 -8.44 18.20
CA GLU A 65 -1.90 -9.76 17.70
C GLU A 65 -2.96 -9.62 16.60
N PHE A 66 -3.97 -8.78 16.83
CA PHE A 66 -5.03 -8.51 15.85
C PHE A 66 -4.47 -8.03 14.51
N TYR A 67 -3.62 -7.00 14.53
CA TYR A 67 -3.06 -6.41 13.30
C TYR A 67 -2.03 -7.33 12.62
N ILE A 68 -1.26 -8.12 13.38
CA ILE A 68 -0.35 -9.13 12.82
C ILE A 68 -1.14 -10.19 12.06
N ASN A 69 -2.21 -10.71 12.66
CA ASN A 69 -3.04 -11.72 12.02
C ASN A 69 -3.69 -11.15 10.75
N ARG A 70 -4.22 -9.92 10.82
CA ARG A 70 -4.75 -9.22 9.65
C ARG A 70 -3.70 -9.04 8.54
N ALA A 71 -2.44 -8.76 8.88
CA ALA A 71 -1.35 -8.64 7.91
C ALA A 71 -1.02 -9.95 7.22
N LYS A 72 -0.97 -11.04 7.99
CA LYS A 72 -0.73 -12.39 7.45
C LYS A 72 -1.86 -12.85 6.52
N GLU A 73 -3.09 -12.40 6.76
CA GLU A 73 -4.24 -12.69 5.91
C GLU A 73 -4.25 -11.83 4.63
N ALA A 74 -4.07 -10.51 4.78
CA ALA A 74 -4.28 -9.55 3.70
C ALA A 74 -3.07 -9.39 2.76
N GLY A 75 -1.84 -9.48 3.28
CA GLY A 75 -0.64 -9.19 2.49
C GLY A 75 -0.55 -7.74 1.98
N GLY A 76 -1.27 -6.81 2.61
CA GLY A 76 -1.17 -5.37 2.40
C GLY A 76 -2.19 -4.64 3.26
N ILE A 77 -2.35 -3.34 3.04
CA ILE A 77 -3.31 -2.51 3.76
C ILE A 77 -4.57 -2.36 2.91
N ALA A 78 -5.58 -3.17 3.23
CA ALA A 78 -6.87 -3.17 2.53
C ALA A 78 -7.70 -1.92 2.84
N VAL A 79 -7.73 -1.54 4.11
CA VAL A 79 -8.40 -0.35 4.66
C VAL A 79 -7.40 0.37 5.55
N PHE A 80 -7.25 1.68 5.36
CA PHE A 80 -6.31 2.47 6.15
C PHE A 80 -6.70 2.49 7.63
N ASN A 81 -5.71 2.27 8.49
CA ASN A 81 -5.78 2.51 9.91
C ASN A 81 -4.38 2.86 10.41
N ILE A 82 -4.23 3.97 11.15
CA ILE A 82 -2.91 4.42 11.60
C ILE A 82 -2.30 3.49 12.66
N LYS A 83 -3.10 2.93 13.57
CA LYS A 83 -2.63 1.91 14.54
C LYS A 83 -2.08 0.69 13.84
N TYR A 84 -2.72 0.28 12.74
CA TYR A 84 -2.22 -0.82 11.93
C TYR A 84 -0.82 -0.53 11.37
N CYS A 85 -0.62 0.66 10.80
CA CYS A 85 0.68 1.09 10.28
C CYS A 85 1.74 1.13 11.40
N ILE A 86 1.41 1.67 12.57
CA ILE A 86 2.32 1.74 13.71
C ILE A 86 2.74 0.35 14.19
N VAL A 87 1.80 -0.61 14.30
CA VAL A 87 2.12 -1.99 14.69
C VAL A 87 3.05 -2.64 13.68
N LEU A 88 2.77 -2.52 12.38
CA LEU A 88 3.61 -3.08 11.31
C LEU A 88 5.05 -2.56 11.36
N LEU A 89 5.21 -1.25 11.56
CA LEU A 89 6.52 -0.62 11.65
C LEU A 89 7.24 -0.94 12.95
N SER A 90 6.51 -1.11 14.05
CA SER A 90 7.06 -1.56 15.33
C SER A 90 7.62 -2.99 15.22
N ILE A 91 6.97 -3.86 14.45
CA ILE A 91 7.47 -5.21 14.16
C ILE A 91 8.69 -5.14 13.24
N PHE A 92 8.64 -4.33 12.18
CA PHE A 92 9.76 -4.14 11.28
C PHE A 92 11.01 -3.65 12.04
N ASN A 93 10.89 -2.67 12.93
CA ASN A 93 12.00 -2.14 13.72
C ASN A 93 12.61 -3.17 14.69
N LYS A 94 11.84 -4.18 15.12
CA LYS A 94 12.34 -5.30 15.94
C LYS A 94 12.94 -6.43 15.10
N THR A 95 12.77 -6.38 13.77
CA THR A 95 13.29 -7.42 12.87
C THR A 95 14.78 -7.18 12.65
N THR A 96 15.61 -8.09 13.13
CA THR A 96 17.08 -8.02 12.99
C THR A 96 17.61 -8.72 11.73
N ILE A 97 16.72 -9.39 11.00
CA ILE A 97 17.07 -10.16 9.80
C ILE A 97 17.21 -9.21 8.61
N SER A 98 18.33 -9.32 7.91
CA SER A 98 18.50 -8.73 6.58
C SER A 98 18.00 -9.71 5.52
N ILE A 99 17.12 -9.26 4.64
CA ILE A 99 16.58 -10.05 3.53
C ILE A 99 17.14 -9.50 2.22
N LYS A 100 17.68 -10.40 1.39
CA LYS A 100 18.01 -10.12 -0.01
C LYS A 100 16.99 -10.86 -0.89
N PRO A 101 16.26 -10.17 -1.78
CA PRO A 101 15.36 -10.84 -2.72
C PRO A 101 16.14 -11.81 -3.61
N THR A 102 15.52 -12.94 -3.91
CA THR A 102 16.05 -13.94 -4.85
C THR A 102 15.75 -13.54 -6.29
N GLU A 103 16.42 -14.15 -7.26
CA GLU A 103 16.11 -13.96 -8.69
C GLU A 103 14.64 -14.25 -8.98
N THR A 104 14.06 -15.28 -8.37
CA THR A 104 12.62 -15.59 -8.49
C THR A 104 11.73 -14.46 -7.97
N ASP A 105 12.11 -13.76 -6.90
CA ASP A 105 11.34 -12.62 -6.41
C ASP A 105 11.36 -11.46 -7.41
N ILE A 106 12.53 -11.23 -8.01
CA ILE A 106 12.75 -10.21 -9.03
C ILE A 106 11.96 -10.53 -10.30
N GLU A 107 12.01 -11.78 -10.77
CA GLU A 107 11.22 -12.29 -11.90
C GLU A 107 9.72 -12.07 -11.68
N VAL A 108 9.19 -12.53 -10.54
CA VAL A 108 7.76 -12.40 -10.22
C VAL A 108 7.33 -10.93 -10.19
N PHE A 109 8.12 -10.05 -9.56
CA PHE A 109 7.79 -8.63 -9.56
C PHE A 109 7.89 -8.00 -10.96
N GLY A 110 8.88 -8.41 -11.75
CA GLY A 110 9.02 -8.00 -13.14
C GLY A 110 7.81 -8.38 -13.99
N GLU A 111 7.28 -9.59 -13.82
CA GLU A 111 6.06 -10.05 -14.50
C GLU A 111 4.81 -9.29 -14.02
N ILE A 112 4.71 -9.00 -12.72
CA ILE A 112 3.64 -8.15 -12.17
C ILE A 112 3.66 -6.77 -12.83
N MET A 113 4.83 -6.12 -12.88
CA MET A 113 4.96 -4.80 -13.50
C MET A 113 4.73 -4.83 -15.00
N SER A 114 5.04 -5.93 -15.67
CA SER A 114 4.70 -6.14 -17.09
C SER A 114 3.20 -6.25 -17.30
N CYS A 115 2.45 -6.86 -16.37
CA CYS A 115 0.98 -6.91 -16.43
C CYS A 115 0.32 -5.53 -16.28
N ILE A 116 0.98 -4.62 -15.55
CA ILE A 116 0.49 -3.26 -15.26
C ILE A 116 0.89 -2.29 -16.38
N SER A 117 2.14 -2.35 -16.84
CA SER A 117 2.76 -1.35 -17.72
C SER A 117 2.54 -1.63 -19.22
N LEU A 118 1.53 -2.43 -19.59
CA LEU A 118 1.27 -2.74 -21.00
C LEU A 118 0.92 -1.45 -21.76
N ASN A 119 1.61 -1.22 -22.88
CA ASN A 119 1.48 -0.01 -23.70
C ASN A 119 0.09 0.14 -24.37
N ASP A 120 -0.75 -0.89 -24.34
CA ASP A 120 -2.12 -0.86 -24.83
C ASP A 120 -3.06 -1.45 -23.77
N ASN A 121 -3.36 -0.61 -22.78
CA ASN A 121 -4.31 -0.91 -21.72
C ASN A 121 -5.71 -0.36 -22.03
N ASP A 122 -6.01 0.01 -23.29
CA ASP A 122 -7.33 0.50 -23.63
C ASP A 122 -8.38 -0.61 -23.41
N GLY A 123 -9.45 -0.27 -22.71
CA GLY A 123 -10.47 -1.23 -22.27
C GLY A 123 -10.02 -2.28 -21.23
N VAL A 124 -8.76 -2.28 -20.77
CA VAL A 124 -8.28 -3.19 -19.71
C VAL A 124 -8.78 -2.70 -18.35
N LEU A 125 -9.41 -3.59 -17.58
CA LEU A 125 -9.91 -3.27 -16.25
C LEU A 125 -8.95 -3.77 -15.17
N LYS A 126 -8.94 -3.13 -13.99
CA LYS A 126 -8.16 -3.58 -12.82
C LYS A 126 -8.34 -5.07 -12.50
N LYS A 127 -9.56 -5.60 -12.67
CA LYS A 127 -9.88 -7.02 -12.43
C LYS A 127 -9.10 -7.95 -13.38
N ASP A 128 -8.81 -7.49 -14.59
CA ASP A 128 -8.05 -8.26 -15.59
C ASP A 128 -6.58 -8.31 -15.22
N ILE A 129 -6.02 -7.20 -14.71
CA ILE A 129 -4.67 -7.18 -14.12
C ILE A 129 -4.59 -8.14 -12.94
N VAL A 130 -5.57 -8.09 -12.02
CA VAL A 130 -5.61 -9.01 -10.87
C VAL A 130 -5.65 -10.47 -11.31
N ARG A 131 -6.41 -10.79 -12.36
CA ARG A 131 -6.46 -12.15 -12.93
C ARG A 131 -5.08 -12.55 -13.49
N LYS A 132 -4.47 -11.72 -14.33
CA LYS A 132 -3.15 -11.98 -14.94
C LYS A 132 -2.06 -12.17 -13.88
N ILE A 133 -2.01 -11.32 -12.85
CA ILE A 133 -1.01 -11.44 -11.77
C ILE A 133 -1.13 -12.79 -11.04
N LYS A 134 -2.35 -13.28 -10.83
CA LYS A 134 -2.56 -14.58 -10.18
C LYS A 134 -2.12 -15.77 -11.02
N GLU A 135 -1.97 -15.60 -12.32
CA GLU A 135 -1.51 -16.63 -13.26
C GLU A 135 0.02 -16.68 -13.35
N ILE A 136 0.73 -15.68 -12.81
CA ILE A 136 2.20 -15.63 -12.79
C ILE A 136 2.75 -16.86 -12.03
N PRO A 137 3.62 -17.65 -12.66
CA PRO A 137 4.28 -18.77 -12.00
C PRO A 137 4.99 -18.34 -10.72
N LYS A 138 4.91 -19.17 -9.68
CA LYS A 138 5.54 -18.95 -8.36
C LYS A 138 5.00 -17.75 -7.56
N PHE A 139 4.15 -16.88 -8.12
CA PHE A 139 3.47 -15.86 -7.34
C PHE A 139 2.58 -16.49 -6.26
N LYS A 140 2.65 -15.96 -5.04
CA LYS A 140 1.79 -16.37 -3.92
C LYS A 140 0.83 -15.24 -3.58
N GLY A 141 -0.45 -15.46 -3.89
CA GLY A 141 -1.52 -14.54 -3.53
C GLY A 141 -2.88 -14.96 -4.07
N ASN A 142 -3.93 -14.72 -3.28
CA ASN A 142 -5.30 -14.81 -3.75
C ASN A 142 -5.78 -13.48 -4.35
N LYS A 143 -7.06 -13.41 -4.78
CA LYS A 143 -7.65 -12.20 -5.38
C LYS A 143 -7.54 -10.98 -4.46
N PHE A 144 -7.92 -11.14 -3.20
CA PHE A 144 -7.89 -10.06 -2.21
C PHE A 144 -6.47 -9.59 -1.90
N GLN A 145 -5.52 -10.51 -1.77
CA GLN A 145 -4.10 -10.20 -1.54
C GLN A 145 -3.46 -9.51 -2.74
N THR A 146 -3.89 -9.84 -3.95
CA THR A 146 -3.44 -9.19 -5.19
C THR A 146 -3.97 -7.76 -5.29
N GLN A 147 -5.22 -7.55 -4.89
CA GLN A 147 -5.79 -6.21 -4.75
C GLN A 147 -5.01 -5.37 -3.72
N CYS A 148 -4.68 -5.94 -2.56
CA CYS A 148 -3.86 -5.26 -1.54
C CYS A 148 -2.44 -4.95 -2.04
N LEU A 149 -1.87 -5.78 -2.91
CA LEU A 149 -0.60 -5.52 -3.58
C LEU A 149 -0.70 -4.31 -4.52
N LEU A 150 -1.75 -4.22 -5.34
CA LEU A 150 -1.94 -3.03 -6.19
C LEU A 150 -2.16 -1.77 -5.35
N GLN A 151 -2.94 -1.85 -4.27
CA GLN A 151 -3.07 -0.75 -3.30
C GLN A 151 -1.73 -0.33 -2.69
N THR A 152 -0.84 -1.30 -2.43
CA THR A 152 0.52 -1.01 -1.97
C THR A 152 1.29 -0.16 -2.98
N LEU A 153 1.22 -0.51 -4.28
CA LEU A 153 1.83 0.28 -5.35
C LEU A 153 1.18 1.67 -5.46
N GLY A 154 -0.12 1.79 -5.21
CA GLY A 154 -0.79 3.09 -5.13
C GLY A 154 -0.33 3.95 -3.96
N PHE A 155 -0.17 3.38 -2.76
CA PHE A 155 0.39 4.13 -1.62
C PHE A 155 1.85 4.55 -1.86
N CYS A 156 2.60 3.76 -2.64
CA CYS A 156 3.95 4.09 -3.08
C CYS A 156 3.97 5.20 -4.16
N GLY A 157 2.82 5.61 -4.68
CA GLY A 157 2.69 6.61 -5.75
C GLY A 157 2.93 6.08 -7.15
N ILE A 158 3.06 4.77 -7.32
CA ILE A 158 3.28 4.13 -8.61
C ILE A 158 1.97 4.05 -9.41
N LEU A 159 0.86 3.73 -8.72
CA LEU A 159 -0.49 3.63 -9.30
C LEU A 159 -1.38 4.77 -8.77
N GLU A 160 -1.34 5.90 -9.45
CA GLU A 160 -2.09 7.11 -9.10
C GLU A 160 -2.49 7.88 -10.36
N THR A 161 -3.34 8.89 -10.21
CA THR A 161 -3.68 9.81 -11.32
C THR A 161 -3.03 11.17 -11.09
N GLU A 162 -3.15 12.09 -12.05
CA GLU A 162 -2.72 13.48 -11.82
C GLU A 162 -3.55 14.16 -10.71
N GLN A 163 -4.85 13.88 -10.66
CA GLN A 163 -5.78 14.52 -9.72
C GLN A 163 -5.82 13.84 -8.34
N HIS A 164 -5.48 12.54 -8.27
CA HIS A 164 -5.56 11.75 -7.05
C HIS A 164 -4.18 11.24 -6.65
N LYS A 165 -3.40 12.14 -6.04
CA LYS A 165 -2.02 11.88 -5.60
C LYS A 165 -1.93 11.06 -4.33
N SER A 166 -0.99 10.12 -4.31
CA SER A 166 -0.70 9.24 -3.18
C SER A 166 0.04 9.94 -2.02
N PRO A 167 0.19 9.26 -0.87
CA PRO A 167 1.09 9.69 0.20
C PRO A 167 2.57 9.82 -0.20
N PHE A 168 2.97 9.39 -1.41
CA PHE A 168 4.33 9.59 -1.91
C PHE A 168 4.69 11.08 -1.98
N HIS A 169 3.78 11.93 -2.42
CA HIS A 169 4.04 13.36 -2.66
C HIS A 169 3.91 14.23 -1.42
N GLY A 170 3.16 13.77 -0.41
CA GLY A 170 2.85 14.56 0.77
C GLY A 170 1.84 13.86 1.66
N TYR A 171 1.46 14.53 2.75
CA TYR A 171 0.47 13.98 3.66
C TYR A 171 -0.91 13.91 2.99
N VAL A 172 -1.55 12.73 3.05
CA VAL A 172 -2.94 12.53 2.66
C VAL A 172 -3.68 11.92 3.84
N ASN A 173 -4.75 12.57 4.30
CA ASN A 173 -5.65 11.93 5.26
C ASN A 173 -6.47 10.85 4.54
N LEU A 174 -5.97 9.62 4.53
CA LEU A 174 -6.61 8.46 3.90
C LEU A 174 -7.97 8.09 4.52
N GLY A 175 -8.26 8.52 5.76
CA GLY A 175 -9.56 8.35 6.39
C GLY A 175 -10.65 9.27 5.79
N LEU A 176 -10.24 10.39 5.20
CA LEU A 176 -11.10 11.38 4.56
C LEU A 176 -10.90 11.48 3.05
N ALA A 177 -10.02 10.65 2.48
CA ALA A 177 -9.76 10.65 1.05
C ALA A 177 -11.04 10.33 0.25
N PRO A 178 -11.22 10.96 -0.93
CA PRO A 178 -12.40 10.72 -1.74
C PRO A 178 -12.47 9.27 -2.20
N LYS A 179 -13.68 8.82 -2.53
CA LYS A 179 -13.94 7.51 -3.14
C LYS A 179 -14.61 7.71 -4.49
N LYS A 180 -14.25 6.90 -5.47
CA LYS A 180 -14.85 6.93 -6.82
C LYS A 180 -16.33 6.58 -6.78
N SER A 181 -16.72 5.66 -5.89
CA SER A 181 -18.12 5.38 -5.57
C SER A 181 -18.27 4.72 -4.20
N HIS A 182 -19.47 4.79 -3.62
CA HIS A 182 -19.79 4.08 -2.37
C HIS A 182 -19.67 2.55 -2.46
N LYS A 183 -19.64 1.99 -3.68
CA LYS A 183 -19.55 0.54 -3.94
C LYS A 183 -18.14 0.09 -4.33
N SER A 184 -17.17 1.00 -4.36
CA SER A 184 -15.81 0.60 -4.71
C SER A 184 -15.15 -0.14 -3.56
N ASP A 185 -14.55 -1.27 -3.88
CA ASP A 185 -13.76 -2.07 -2.94
C ASP A 185 -12.28 -1.62 -2.88
N TRP A 186 -11.89 -0.65 -3.71
CA TRP A 186 -10.51 -0.17 -3.79
C TRP A 186 -10.26 1.00 -2.82
N SER A 187 -9.07 1.03 -2.24
CA SER A 187 -8.59 2.19 -1.49
C SER A 187 -8.00 3.26 -2.40
N TYR A 188 -8.14 4.52 -1.98
CA TYR A 188 -7.40 5.64 -2.54
C TYR A 188 -5.88 5.38 -2.47
N PRO A 189 -5.08 5.72 -3.51
CA PRO A 189 -5.48 6.37 -4.76
C PRO A 189 -5.91 5.39 -5.86
N VAL A 190 -5.66 4.08 -5.69
CA VAL A 190 -5.92 3.06 -6.72
C VAL A 190 -7.39 2.99 -7.13
N ASP A 191 -8.30 3.40 -6.24
CA ASP A 191 -9.72 3.53 -6.57
C ASP A 191 -9.97 4.37 -7.83
N PHE A 192 -9.17 5.42 -8.06
CA PHE A 192 -9.28 6.31 -9.21
C PHE A 192 -8.41 5.89 -10.40
N TRP A 193 -7.24 5.31 -10.13
CA TRP A 193 -6.29 4.86 -11.16
C TRP A 193 -6.93 3.80 -12.06
N GLU A 194 -6.84 3.93 -13.38
CA GLU A 194 -7.14 2.87 -14.34
C GLU A 194 -5.87 2.41 -15.05
N PRO A 195 -5.85 1.18 -15.61
CA PRO A 195 -4.68 0.67 -16.35
C PRO A 195 -4.16 1.60 -17.45
N SER A 196 -5.04 2.37 -18.08
CA SER A 196 -4.70 3.38 -19.10
C SER A 196 -3.88 4.55 -18.55
N ASP A 197 -3.93 4.82 -17.24
CA ASP A 197 -3.14 5.88 -16.61
C ASP A 197 -1.64 5.51 -16.51
N GLY A 198 -1.30 4.24 -16.72
CA GLY A 198 0.08 3.76 -16.68
C GLY A 198 0.68 3.80 -15.28
N ILE A 199 2.00 3.99 -15.19
CA ILE A 199 2.73 4.05 -13.92
C ILE A 199 3.48 5.37 -13.77
N ASN A 200 3.59 5.85 -12.54
CA ASN A 200 4.47 6.97 -12.22
C ASN A 200 5.92 6.50 -12.15
N LYS A 201 6.71 6.85 -13.18
CA LYS A 201 8.13 6.48 -13.32
C LYS A 201 9.01 7.03 -12.20
N GLU A 202 8.75 8.25 -11.74
CA GLU A 202 9.55 8.90 -10.67
C GLU A 202 9.37 8.16 -9.35
N ALA A 203 8.12 7.89 -8.97
CA ALA A 203 7.81 7.12 -7.77
C ALA A 203 8.38 5.71 -7.87
N PHE A 204 8.26 5.07 -9.04
CA PHE A 204 8.80 3.73 -9.25
C PHE A 204 10.32 3.70 -9.08
N LYS A 205 11.06 4.65 -9.69
CA LYS A 205 12.51 4.79 -9.51
C LYS A 205 12.87 4.99 -8.03
N PHE A 206 12.19 5.88 -7.32
CA PHE A 206 12.47 6.14 -5.90
C PHE A 206 12.46 4.86 -5.05
N TRP A 207 11.51 3.95 -5.29
CA TRP A 207 11.41 2.72 -4.50
C TRP A 207 12.33 1.60 -4.99
N PHE A 208 12.62 1.55 -6.29
CA PHE A 208 13.22 0.37 -6.92
C PHE A 208 14.57 0.63 -7.63
N GLU A 209 15.15 1.83 -7.55
CA GLU A 209 16.44 2.15 -8.21
C GLU A 209 17.61 1.26 -7.79
N GLY A 210 17.54 0.62 -6.61
CA GLY A 210 18.53 -0.35 -6.15
C GLY A 210 18.48 -1.72 -6.84
N TYR A 211 17.57 -1.92 -7.81
CA TYR A 211 17.35 -3.17 -8.55
C TYR A 211 17.49 -2.92 -10.06
N PRO A 212 18.67 -3.14 -10.65
CA PRO A 212 18.95 -2.85 -12.06
C PRO A 212 17.99 -3.53 -13.04
N GLU A 213 17.44 -4.69 -12.67
CA GLU A 213 16.49 -5.47 -13.48
C GLU A 213 15.19 -4.71 -13.78
N PHE A 214 14.90 -3.65 -13.00
CA PHE A 214 13.70 -2.84 -13.13
C PHE A 214 13.92 -1.51 -13.84
N GLU A 215 15.15 -1.17 -14.27
CA GLU A 215 15.47 0.12 -14.90
C GLU A 215 14.58 0.49 -16.08
N LYS A 216 14.18 -0.52 -16.87
CA LYS A 216 13.28 -0.38 -18.02
C LYS A 216 11.93 0.28 -17.71
N TYR A 217 11.50 0.31 -16.44
CA TYR A 217 10.23 0.90 -16.04
C TYR A 217 10.31 2.41 -15.74
N TRP A 218 11.50 2.99 -15.64
CA TRP A 218 11.68 4.43 -15.43
C TRP A 218 12.63 5.12 -16.42
N GLN A 219 13.19 4.36 -17.36
CA GLN A 219 13.82 4.91 -18.56
C GLN A 219 12.78 5.50 -19.52
#